data_AF-A0A2A3T1X2-F1
#
_entry.id   AF-A0A2A3T1X2-F1
#
_cell.length_a   1.000
_cell.length_b   1.000
_cell.length_c   1.000
_cell.angle_alpha   90.00
_cell.angle_beta   90.00
_cell.angle_gamma   90.00
#
_symmetry.space_group_name_H-M   'P 1'
#
loop_
_entity.id
_entity.type
_entity.pdbx_description
1 polymer ?
#
loop_
_entity_poly.entity_id
_entity_poly.type
_entity_poly.pdbx_seq_one_letter_code
_entity_poly.pdbx_strand_id
1 'polypeptide(L)' 'NTSITWGISNSLKTKSPDIIYHKGDIGKEPMILIFGKNPDDVIRKISKLRSYH' A
#
# COMPACT_ATOMS: atom_id res chain seq x y z
N ASN A 1 15.17 -3.59 7.82
CA ASN A 1 14.68 -2.48 6.98
C ASN A 1 14.81 -2.69 5.46
N THR A 2 15.32 -3.83 4.97
CA THR A 2 15.57 -4.05 3.54
C THR A 2 14.37 -4.60 2.75
N SER A 3 13.50 -5.39 3.40
CA SER A 3 12.37 -6.06 2.73
C SER A 3 11.29 -5.10 2.22
N ILE A 4 10.97 -4.04 2.97
CA ILE A 4 9.97 -3.04 2.56
C ILE A 4 10.49 -2.25 1.35
N THR A 5 11.72 -1.73 1.42
CA THR A 5 12.34 -0.99 0.30
C THR A 5 12.42 -1.85 -0.96
N TRP A 6 12.88 -3.10 -0.85
CA TRP A 6 12.91 -4.03 -1.98
C TRP A 6 11.51 -4.30 -2.54
N GLY A 7 10.52 -4.51 -1.68
CA GLY A 7 9.13 -4.76 -2.08
C GLY A 7 8.51 -3.57 -2.81
N ILE A 8 8.75 -2.35 -2.33
CA ILE A 8 8.33 -1.10 -3.00
C ILE A 8 9.02 -0.98 -4.35
N SER A 9 10.35 -1.10 -4.41
CA SER A 9 11.11 -1.00 -5.66
C SER A 9 10.66 -2.02 -6.70
N ASN A 10 10.35 -3.26 -6.29
CA ASN A 10 9.82 -4.26 -7.21
C ASN A 10 8.41 -3.95 -7.71
N SER A 11 7.54 -3.42 -6.84
CA SER A 11 6.18 -3.04 -7.22
C SER A 11 6.18 -1.89 -8.23
N LEU A 12 7.11 -0.95 -8.08
CA LEU A 12 7.26 0.22 -8.97
C LEU A 12 7.81 -0.10 -10.36
N LYS A 13 8.44 -1.27 -10.58
CA LYS A 13 8.99 -1.65 -11.89
C LYS A 13 7.91 -1.90 -12.96
N THR A 14 6.69 -2.18 -12.54
CA THR A 14 5.61 -2.61 -13.46
C THR A 14 4.61 -1.49 -13.73
N LYS A 15 4.21 -0.77 -12.68
CA LYS A 15 3.28 0.37 -12.69
C LYS A 15 3.62 1.29 -11.52
N SER A 16 3.00 2.46 -11.47
CA SER A 16 2.93 3.29 -10.26
C SER A 16 1.60 3.02 -9.57
N PRO A 17 1.53 2.07 -8.61
CA PRO A 17 0.27 1.68 -7.99
C PRO A 17 -0.15 2.68 -6.90
N ASP A 18 -1.46 2.81 -6.70
CA ASP A 18 -2.03 3.53 -5.56
C ASP A 18 -1.93 2.72 -4.25
N ILE A 19 -1.79 1.39 -4.34
CA ILE A 19 -1.78 0.47 -3.19
C ILE A 19 -0.71 -0.61 -3.38
N ILE A 20 0.08 -0.87 -2.33
CA ILE A 20 0.99 -2.02 -2.23
C ILE A 20 0.66 -2.76 -0.94
N TYR A 21 0.58 -4.09 -0.97
CA TYR A 21 0.34 -4.87 0.25
C TYR A 21 1.21 -6.13 0.31
N HIS A 22 1.41 -6.65 1.51
CA HIS A 22 1.99 -7.98 1.74
C HIS A 22 1.17 -8.73 2.79
N LYS A 23 1.17 -10.07 2.70
CA LYS A 23 0.38 -10.96 3.58
C LYS A 23 1.02 -11.22 4.95
N GLY A 24 2.02 -10.44 5.32
CA GLY A 24 2.88 -10.74 6.47
C GLY A 24 3.86 -11.88 6.16
N ASP A 25 4.56 -12.32 7.20
CA ASP A 25 5.53 -13.42 7.19
C ASP A 25 5.69 -13.90 8.64
N ILE A 26 6.49 -14.94 8.91
CA ILE A 26 6.75 -15.41 10.28
C ILE A 26 7.29 -14.24 11.12
N GLY A 27 6.56 -13.87 12.17
CA GLY A 27 6.89 -12.74 13.04
C GLY A 27 6.64 -11.35 12.43
N LYS A 28 5.94 -11.24 11.29
CA LYS A 28 5.60 -9.97 10.64
C LYS A 28 4.11 -9.91 10.32
N GLU A 29 3.44 -8.87 10.81
CA GLU A 29 2.04 -8.64 10.52
C GLU A 29 1.81 -8.24 9.04
N PRO A 30 0.66 -8.60 8.45
CA PRO A 30 0.28 -8.11 7.12
C PRO A 30 0.03 -6.60 7.14
N MET A 31 0.41 -5.92 6.05
CA MET A 31 0.22 -4.48 5.90
C MET A 31 -0.26 -4.10 4.50
N ILE A 32 -1.04 -3.02 4.44
CA ILE A 32 -1.47 -2.34 3.21
C ILE A 32 -0.91 -0.91 3.27
N LEU A 33 -0.17 -0.52 2.23
CA LEU A 33 0.37 0.82 2.02
C LEU A 33 -0.46 1.50 0.95
N ILE A 34 -1.05 2.65 1.26
CA ILE A 34 -1.87 3.45 0.34
C ILE A 34 -1.12 4.75 0.06
N PHE A 35 -0.87 5.02 -1.22
CA PHE A 35 -0.10 6.17 -1.67
C PHE A 35 -1.05 7.26 -2.19
N GLY A 36 -0.69 8.52 -1.93
CA GLY A 36 -1.38 9.68 -2.48
C GLY A 36 -0.44 10.88 -2.56
N LYS A 37 -0.78 11.83 -3.42
CA LYS A 37 0.03 13.05 -3.58
C LYS A 37 -0.04 13.99 -2.37
N ASN A 38 -1.13 13.87 -1.60
CA ASN A 38 -1.42 14.61 -0.38
C ASN A 38 -2.40 13.79 0.49
N PRO A 39 -2.65 14.20 1.75
CA PRO A 39 -3.55 13.47 2.64
C PRO A 39 -4.98 13.29 2.09
N ASP A 40 -5.54 14.30 1.42
CA ASP A 40 -6.89 14.23 0.85
C ASP A 40 -7.02 13.15 -0.24
N ASP A 41 -5.99 13.00 -1.08
CA ASP A 41 -5.92 11.93 -2.09
C ASP A 41 -5.97 10.54 -1.44
N VAL A 42 -5.24 10.37 -0.33
CA VAL A 42 -5.24 9.11 0.45
C VAL A 42 -6.63 8.84 1.03
N ILE A 43 -7.25 9.83 1.67
CA ILE A 43 -8.60 9.70 2.26
C ILE A 43 -9.64 9.34 1.20
N ARG A 44 -9.58 9.99 0.02
CA ARG A 44 -10.47 9.71 -1.11
C ARG A 44 -10.29 8.28 -1.63
N LYS A 45 -9.06 7.77 -1.73
CA LYS A 45 -8.78 6.38 -2.12
C LYS A 45 -9.33 5.40 -1.10
N ILE A 46 -9.12 5.64 0.19
CA ILE A 46 -9.66 4.81 1.28
C ILE A 46 -11.20 4.80 1.25
N SER A 47 -11.83 5.95 1.00
CA SER A 47 -13.30 6.06 0.95
C SER A 47 -13.92 5.18 -0.14
N LYS A 48 -13.20 4.88 -1.23
CA LYS A 48 -13.65 3.95 -2.27
C LYS A 48 -13.50 2.48 -1.88
N LEU A 49 -12.58 2.16 -0.97
CA LEU A 49 -12.33 0.80 -0.48
C LEU A 49 -13.29 0.41 0.64
N ARG A 50 -13.78 1.41 1.38
CA ARG A 50 -14.75 1.19 2.45
C ARG A 50 -16.14 0.97 1.84
N SER A 51 -16.77 -0.15 2.15
CA SER A 51 -18.19 -0.33 1.84
C SER A 51 -19.00 0.62 2.72
N TYR A 52 -19.94 1.37 2.14
CA TYR A 52 -20.92 2.15 2.90
C TYR A 52 -21.94 1.16 3.46
N HIS A 53 -21.67 0.66 4.66
CA HIS A 53 -22.71 0.21 5.58
C HIS A 53 -22.76 1.23 6.72
#